data_AF-A0AAW5TUV0-F1
#
_entry.id   AF-A0AAW5TUV0-F1
#
_cell.length_a   1.000
_cell.length_b   1.000
_cell.length_c   1.000
_cell.angle_alpha   90.00
_cell.angle_beta   90.00
_cell.angle_gamma   90.00
#
_symmetry.space_group_name_H-M   'P 1'
#
loop_
_entity.id
_entity.type
_entity.pdbx_description
1 polymer ?
#
loop_
_entity_poly.entity_id
_entity_poly.type
_entity_poly.pdbx_seq_one_letter_code
_entity_poly.pdbx_strand_id
1 'polypeptide(L)'
;MEKYHIGQEILKEVKAKFPSVAAFARELCKSNSATYEIFGKTSLDTDLLLKVSKLLDRDFFREFSEKCLNGEVAVVDKQTAENNISLLLPEDKLHTVLPSQTMDVVEEFFLIPRKKPLVVFFSEARNRNLPRLVCKKGEEIYGKGMVRRIVLEPAELMHFELGVMSLAKMPQKVVVIKCTMARDYNSHVLIAERLSQESGKHVVLLCLDPIHIPTLPNGQVVLKSLALSTFNSWNQRAHIFIADDIEKRFAYLIELFHAIKGKGYMDRIYDSIEGNENWADTLTDLLAEAKQNLTTYEDIVLEESNDEDNRQVEYHQVSTIQPTVNDLNRPEGISHIRTHLRYRMIKETGEILEYEPMSFDKVKVMNNTEDM
;
A
#
# COMPACT_ATOMS: atom_id res chain seq x y z
N MET A 1 3.90 40.70 -7.39
CA MET A 1 2.89 39.91 -8.12
C MET A 1 1.54 40.24 -7.49
N GLU A 2 0.60 40.82 -8.24
CA GLU A 2 -0.72 41.16 -7.69
C GLU A 2 -1.50 39.88 -7.36
N LYS A 3 -1.91 39.75 -6.11
CA LYS A 3 -2.73 38.63 -5.63
C LYS A 3 -4.11 38.70 -6.30
N TYR A 4 -4.50 37.66 -7.00
CA TYR A 4 -5.81 37.60 -7.66
C TYR A 4 -6.93 37.80 -6.63
N HIS A 5 -7.79 38.80 -6.86
CA HIS A 5 -8.84 39.19 -5.92
C HIS A 5 -10.22 38.98 -6.54
N ILE A 6 -10.83 37.84 -6.26
CA ILE A 6 -12.09 37.40 -6.87
C ILE A 6 -13.22 38.45 -6.75
N GLY A 7 -13.36 39.11 -5.58
CA GLY A 7 -14.36 40.15 -5.39
C GLY A 7 -14.19 41.37 -6.29
N GLN A 8 -12.96 41.75 -6.62
CA GLN A 8 -12.68 42.89 -7.50
C GLN A 8 -12.96 42.54 -8.96
N GLU A 9 -12.67 41.31 -9.38
CA GLU A 9 -13.02 40.84 -10.73
C GLU A 9 -14.52 40.73 -10.93
N ILE A 10 -15.25 40.24 -9.92
CA ILE A 10 -16.71 40.25 -9.93
C ILE A 10 -17.22 41.70 -10.03
N LEU A 11 -16.65 42.64 -9.27
CA LEU A 11 -17.06 44.05 -9.34
C LEU A 11 -16.82 44.65 -10.74
N LYS A 12 -15.68 44.34 -11.37
CA LYS A 12 -15.39 44.77 -12.75
C LYS A 12 -16.46 44.27 -13.72
N GLU A 13 -16.80 42.98 -13.63
CA GLU A 13 -17.80 42.36 -14.50
C GLU A 13 -19.23 42.88 -14.23
N VAL A 14 -19.58 43.10 -12.97
CA VAL A 14 -20.86 43.68 -12.57
C VAL A 14 -21.02 45.09 -13.16
N LYS A 15 -19.98 45.92 -13.09
CA LYS A 15 -20.00 47.26 -13.70
C LYS A 15 -20.11 47.22 -15.23
N ALA A 16 -19.66 46.14 -15.87
CA ALA A 16 -19.76 45.96 -17.31
C ALA A 16 -21.17 45.48 -17.74
N LYS A 17 -21.80 44.60 -16.96
CA LYS A 17 -23.07 43.93 -17.34
C LYS A 17 -24.33 44.48 -16.70
N PHE A 18 -24.22 45.17 -15.57
CA PHE A 18 -25.38 45.69 -14.84
C PHE A 18 -25.38 47.22 -14.79
N PRO A 19 -26.57 47.87 -14.89
CA PRO A 19 -26.68 49.33 -14.83
C PRO A 19 -26.35 49.90 -13.45
N SER A 20 -26.39 49.07 -12.39
CA SER A 20 -25.93 49.43 -11.04
C SER A 20 -25.68 48.19 -10.18
N VAL A 21 -24.90 48.35 -9.11
CA VAL A 21 -24.70 47.31 -8.09
C VAL A 21 -26.03 46.91 -7.43
N ALA A 22 -26.97 47.85 -7.28
CA ALA A 22 -28.30 47.56 -6.74
C ALA A 22 -29.14 46.68 -7.68
N ALA A 23 -28.95 46.79 -9.00
CA ALA A 23 -29.59 45.88 -9.96
C ALA A 23 -29.03 44.46 -9.83
N PHE A 24 -27.70 44.34 -9.73
CA PHE A 24 -27.05 43.04 -9.50
C PHE A 24 -27.44 42.41 -8.15
N ALA A 25 -27.51 43.21 -7.07
CA ALA A 25 -27.90 42.73 -5.75
C ALA A 25 -29.31 42.12 -5.74
N ARG A 26 -30.26 42.70 -6.50
CA ARG A 26 -31.61 42.16 -6.66
C ARG A 26 -31.61 40.79 -7.35
N GLU A 27 -30.86 40.65 -8.45
CA GLU A 27 -30.74 39.36 -9.15
C GLU A 27 -30.00 38.30 -8.32
N LEU A 28 -29.02 38.72 -7.50
CA LEU A 28 -28.32 37.85 -6.57
C LEU A 28 -29.15 37.51 -5.32
N CYS A 29 -30.34 38.09 -5.17
CA CYS A 29 -31.20 37.98 -3.98
C CYS A 29 -30.47 38.33 -2.68
N LYS A 30 -29.65 39.39 -2.69
CA LYS A 30 -28.90 39.90 -1.53
C LYS A 30 -29.13 41.39 -1.29
N SER A 31 -28.92 41.84 -0.06
CA SER A 31 -28.93 43.27 0.26
C SER A 31 -27.74 43.98 -0.38
N ASN A 32 -27.87 45.29 -0.65
CA ASN A 32 -26.77 46.09 -1.20
C ASN A 32 -25.51 45.98 -0.32
N SER A 33 -25.66 46.00 1.01
CA SER A 33 -24.55 45.84 1.96
C SER A 33 -23.82 44.51 1.77
N ALA A 34 -24.57 43.40 1.75
CA ALA A 34 -24.01 42.07 1.57
C ALA A 34 -23.35 41.89 0.19
N THR A 35 -23.84 42.59 -0.83
CA THR A 35 -23.24 42.60 -2.18
C THR A 35 -21.92 43.38 -2.20
N TYR A 36 -21.81 44.52 -1.50
CA TYR A 36 -20.53 45.22 -1.38
C TYR A 36 -19.49 44.44 -0.59
N GLU A 37 -19.91 43.67 0.43
CA GLU A 37 -19.01 42.76 1.15
C GLU A 37 -18.40 41.69 0.24
N ILE A 38 -19.12 41.23 -0.79
CA ILE A 38 -18.59 40.26 -1.78
C ILE A 38 -17.39 40.85 -2.52
N PHE A 39 -17.45 42.12 -2.89
CA PHE A 39 -16.38 42.75 -3.67
C PHE A 39 -15.09 42.96 -2.88
N GLY A 40 -15.18 43.02 -1.55
CA GLY A 40 -14.04 43.09 -0.63
C GLY A 40 -13.40 41.74 -0.29
N LYS A 41 -13.95 40.63 -0.79
CA LYS A 41 -13.45 39.28 -0.46
C LYS A 41 -12.47 38.75 -1.50
N THR A 42 -11.35 38.20 -1.01
CA THR A 42 -10.38 37.44 -1.82
C THR A 42 -10.80 35.99 -2.06
N SER A 43 -11.80 35.49 -1.34
CA SER A 43 -12.39 34.16 -1.48
C SER A 43 -13.90 34.20 -1.26
N LEU A 44 -14.64 33.33 -1.94
CA LEU A 44 -16.09 33.22 -1.79
C LEU A 44 -16.46 31.74 -1.61
N ASP A 45 -17.55 31.52 -0.89
CA ASP A 45 -18.20 30.21 -0.82
C ASP A 45 -18.60 29.73 -2.23
N THR A 46 -18.47 28.43 -2.49
CA THR A 46 -18.64 27.85 -3.83
C THR A 46 -20.07 28.03 -4.36
N ASP A 47 -21.09 27.98 -3.51
CA ASP A 47 -22.47 28.18 -3.96
C ASP A 47 -22.73 29.64 -4.33
N LEU A 48 -22.11 30.56 -3.60
CA LEU A 48 -22.19 31.99 -3.90
C LEU A 48 -21.42 32.31 -5.19
N LEU A 49 -20.22 31.77 -5.36
CA LEU A 49 -19.43 31.96 -6.58
C LEU A 49 -20.17 31.38 -7.80
N LEU A 50 -20.78 30.21 -7.69
CA LEU A 50 -21.57 29.60 -8.76
C LEU A 50 -22.78 30.46 -9.16
N LYS A 51 -23.50 31.02 -8.19
CA LYS A 51 -24.62 31.93 -8.48
C LYS A 51 -24.14 33.18 -9.20
N VAL A 52 -23.04 33.77 -8.74
CA VAL A 52 -22.44 34.96 -9.36
C VAL A 52 -21.95 34.66 -10.78
N SER A 53 -21.24 33.54 -10.99
CA SER A 53 -20.77 33.08 -12.31
C SER A 53 -21.91 32.90 -13.30
N LYS A 54 -23.03 32.31 -12.86
CA LYS A 54 -24.23 32.14 -13.70
C LYS A 54 -24.88 33.47 -14.05
N LEU A 55 -25.04 34.37 -13.08
CA LEU A 55 -25.65 35.69 -13.29
C LEU A 55 -24.82 36.59 -14.21
N LEU A 56 -23.50 36.47 -14.13
CA LEU A 56 -22.58 37.26 -14.95
C LEU A 56 -22.14 36.51 -16.20
N ASP A 57 -22.66 35.32 -16.48
CA ASP A 57 -22.26 34.47 -17.61
C ASP A 57 -20.74 34.44 -17.82
N ARG A 58 -20.00 34.16 -16.74
CA ARG A 58 -18.54 34.17 -16.70
C ARG A 58 -18.05 33.13 -15.71
N ASP A 59 -17.09 32.31 -16.13
CA ASP A 59 -16.54 31.23 -15.31
C ASP A 59 -15.44 31.73 -14.37
N PHE A 60 -15.86 32.25 -13.21
CA PHE A 60 -14.93 32.68 -12.18
C PHE A 60 -14.20 31.53 -11.48
N PHE A 61 -14.67 30.27 -11.59
CA PHE A 61 -13.94 29.13 -11.02
C PHE A 61 -12.69 28.84 -11.81
N ARG A 62 -12.80 28.78 -13.14
CA ARG A 62 -11.65 28.56 -14.01
C ARG A 62 -10.59 29.64 -13.82
N GLU A 63 -11.00 30.91 -13.83
CA GLU A 63 -10.05 32.03 -13.67
C GLU A 63 -9.39 32.05 -12.29
N PHE A 64 -10.14 31.70 -11.22
CA PHE A 64 -9.59 31.58 -9.89
C PHE A 64 -8.60 30.43 -9.80
N SER A 65 -8.92 29.26 -10.37
CA SER A 65 -8.02 28.11 -10.39
C SER A 65 -6.74 28.40 -11.19
N GLU A 66 -6.86 28.93 -12.41
CA GLU A 66 -5.71 29.24 -13.28
C GLU A 66 -4.75 30.25 -12.64
N LYS A 67 -5.28 31.27 -11.96
CA LYS A 67 -4.47 32.37 -11.37
C LYS A 67 -3.99 32.10 -9.96
N CYS A 68 -4.63 31.19 -9.21
CA CYS A 68 -4.17 30.79 -7.88
C CYS A 68 -3.19 29.61 -7.91
N LEU A 69 -3.21 28.79 -8.97
CA LEU A 69 -2.47 27.52 -9.02
C LEU A 69 -1.28 27.50 -9.99
N ASN A 70 -0.84 28.64 -10.54
CA ASN A 70 0.36 28.75 -11.39
C ASN A 70 0.59 27.53 -12.32
N GLY A 71 -0.44 27.12 -13.08
CA GLY A 71 -0.29 26.09 -14.11
C GLY A 71 -0.21 24.62 -13.68
N GLU A 72 -0.35 24.28 -12.40
CA GLU A 72 -0.43 22.88 -11.96
C GLU A 72 -1.70 22.63 -11.18
N VAL A 73 -2.76 22.14 -11.83
CA VAL A 73 -3.63 21.08 -11.29
C VAL A 73 -4.37 20.41 -12.45
N ALA A 74 -4.03 19.14 -12.70
CA ALA A 74 -4.91 18.20 -13.37
C ALA A 74 -6.17 17.99 -12.51
N VAL A 75 -7.35 18.14 -13.10
CA VAL A 75 -8.64 17.92 -12.42
C VAL A 75 -8.70 16.46 -11.95
N VAL A 76 -8.49 16.24 -10.65
CA VAL A 76 -8.68 14.92 -10.03
C VAL A 76 -10.18 14.74 -9.83
N ASP A 77 -10.78 13.88 -10.66
CA ASP A 77 -12.20 13.55 -10.55
C ASP A 77 -12.50 12.69 -9.30
N LYS A 78 -13.79 12.54 -8.99
CA LYS A 78 -14.27 11.75 -7.85
C LYS A 78 -13.86 10.27 -7.95
N GLN A 79 -13.71 9.76 -9.17
CA GLN A 79 -13.22 8.41 -9.47
C GLN A 79 -11.74 8.28 -9.12
N THR A 80 -10.96 9.34 -9.30
CA THR A 80 -9.53 9.41 -9.01
C THR A 80 -9.30 9.57 -7.51
N ALA A 81 -10.18 10.26 -6.78
CA ALA A 81 -10.16 10.27 -5.31
C ALA A 81 -10.53 8.91 -4.70
N GLU A 82 -11.54 8.20 -5.24
CA GLU A 82 -11.83 6.82 -4.87
C GLU A 82 -10.69 5.86 -5.26
N ASN A 83 -10.05 6.08 -6.42
CA ASN A 83 -8.87 5.32 -6.86
C ASN A 83 -7.64 5.63 -6.00
N ASN A 84 -7.47 6.85 -5.48
CA ASN A 84 -6.37 7.23 -4.59
C ASN A 84 -6.54 6.64 -3.18
N ILE A 85 -7.77 6.46 -2.70
CA ILE A 85 -8.07 5.70 -1.47
C ILE A 85 -7.91 4.19 -1.72
N SER A 86 -8.26 3.71 -2.92
CA SER A 86 -7.95 2.33 -3.37
C SER A 86 -6.46 2.09 -3.65
N LEU A 87 -5.64 3.13 -3.81
CA LEU A 87 -4.19 3.02 -4.02
C LEU A 87 -3.43 2.61 -2.75
N LEU A 88 -3.99 2.86 -1.56
CA LEU A 88 -3.43 2.38 -0.29
C LEU A 88 -3.86 0.94 0.04
N LEU A 89 -4.96 0.44 -0.54
CA LEU A 89 -5.50 -0.92 -0.31
C LEU A 89 -6.13 -1.56 -1.58
N PRO A 90 -5.33 -1.87 -2.62
CA PRO A 90 -5.80 -2.63 -3.79
C PRO A 90 -6.42 -3.99 -3.43
N GLU A 91 -7.46 -4.43 -4.12
CA GLU A 91 -8.12 -5.72 -3.83
C GLU A 91 -7.42 -6.94 -4.48
N ASP A 92 -6.46 -6.71 -5.37
CA ASP A 92 -5.82 -7.72 -6.21
C ASP A 92 -4.44 -8.19 -5.71
N LYS A 93 -3.98 -7.67 -4.56
CA LYS A 93 -2.67 -7.99 -3.99
C LYS A 93 -2.74 -8.14 -2.47
N LEU A 94 -1.79 -8.90 -1.94
CA LEU A 94 -1.55 -8.98 -0.50
C LEU A 94 -0.68 -7.79 -0.08
N HIS A 95 -1.22 -6.90 0.75
CA HIS A 95 -0.48 -5.71 1.20
C HIS A 95 0.35 -6.06 2.42
N THR A 96 1.67 -5.96 2.29
CA THR A 96 2.56 -5.97 3.45
C THR A 96 2.70 -4.54 3.95
N VAL A 97 2.37 -4.30 5.21
CA VAL A 97 2.47 -2.96 5.81
C VAL A 97 3.52 -2.97 6.92
N LEU A 98 4.20 -1.84 7.09
CA LEU A 98 5.10 -1.67 8.22
C LEU A 98 4.29 -1.60 9.53
N PRO A 99 4.87 -2.02 10.66
CA PRO A 99 4.19 -1.99 11.97
C PRO A 99 3.59 -0.63 12.32
N SER A 100 4.33 0.43 11.99
CA SER A 100 3.93 1.81 12.24
C SER A 100 2.69 2.21 11.44
N GLN A 101 2.52 1.64 10.24
CA GLN A 101 1.44 1.96 9.30
C GLN A 101 0.19 1.12 9.55
N THR A 102 0.31 -0.05 10.20
CA THR A 102 -0.83 -0.96 10.44
C THR A 102 -2.01 -0.25 11.13
N MET A 103 -1.75 0.64 12.08
CA MET A 103 -2.82 1.36 12.77
C MET A 103 -3.39 2.52 11.95
N ASP A 104 -2.59 3.15 11.11
CA ASP A 104 -3.06 4.19 10.18
C ASP A 104 -4.07 3.60 9.18
N VAL A 105 -3.77 2.40 8.69
CA VAL A 105 -4.67 1.66 7.79
C VAL A 105 -5.96 1.23 8.49
N VAL A 106 -5.88 0.76 9.74
CA VAL A 106 -7.06 0.41 10.54
C VAL A 106 -7.92 1.65 10.83
N GLU A 107 -7.29 2.78 11.13
CA GLU A 107 -7.97 4.05 11.34
C GLU A 107 -8.70 4.51 10.08
N GLU A 108 -8.01 4.52 8.93
CA GLU A 108 -8.61 4.85 7.64
C GLU A 108 -9.79 3.93 7.31
N PHE A 109 -9.64 2.63 7.55
CA PHE A 109 -10.72 1.65 7.36
C PHE A 109 -11.95 1.95 8.23
N PHE A 110 -11.77 2.50 9.43
CA PHE A 110 -12.88 2.94 10.28
C PHE A 110 -13.47 4.28 9.83
N LEU A 111 -12.66 5.22 9.36
CA LEU A 111 -13.18 6.53 8.94
C LEU A 111 -14.03 6.48 7.66
N ILE A 112 -13.88 5.43 6.84
CA ILE A 112 -14.55 5.30 5.55
C ILE A 112 -15.57 4.16 5.59
N PRO A 113 -16.86 4.39 5.26
CA PRO A 113 -17.85 3.32 5.21
C PRO A 113 -17.43 2.20 4.23
N ARG A 114 -17.24 0.99 4.73
CA ARG A 114 -16.84 -0.19 3.93
C ARG A 114 -17.92 -1.27 4.06
N LYS A 115 -18.30 -1.86 2.93
CA LYS A 115 -19.24 -3.00 2.87
C LYS A 115 -18.55 -4.37 3.01
N LYS A 116 -17.24 -4.33 3.25
CA LYS A 116 -16.32 -5.45 3.15
C LYS A 116 -15.43 -5.49 4.40
N PRO A 117 -15.17 -6.67 4.99
CA PRO A 117 -14.24 -6.79 6.09
C PRO A 117 -12.80 -6.38 5.70
N LEU A 118 -12.07 -5.91 6.70
CA LEU A 118 -10.62 -5.83 6.67
C LEU A 118 -10.05 -7.16 7.16
N VAL A 119 -9.27 -7.86 6.34
CA VAL A 119 -8.62 -9.12 6.74
C VAL A 119 -7.14 -8.90 6.98
N VAL A 120 -6.71 -9.15 8.21
CA VAL A 120 -5.32 -8.95 8.66
C VAL A 120 -4.72 -10.28 9.07
N PHE A 121 -3.69 -10.72 8.35
CA PHE A 121 -2.85 -11.85 8.73
C PHE A 121 -1.69 -11.38 9.60
N PHE A 122 -1.48 -12.02 10.75
CA PHE A 122 -0.43 -11.61 11.69
C PHE A 122 0.20 -12.80 12.43
N SER A 123 1.37 -12.55 13.04
CA SER A 123 2.06 -13.54 13.88
C SER A 123 1.75 -13.34 15.37
N GLU A 124 1.14 -14.34 16.02
CA GLU A 124 0.78 -14.22 17.45
C GLU A 124 1.99 -14.01 18.35
N ALA A 125 3.12 -14.67 18.05
CA ALA A 125 4.32 -14.60 18.88
C ALA A 125 4.81 -13.15 19.05
N ARG A 126 4.62 -12.31 18.04
CA ARG A 126 5.13 -10.94 18.00
C ARG A 126 4.04 -9.87 18.11
N ASN A 127 2.79 -10.19 17.80
CA ASN A 127 1.66 -9.25 17.75
C ASN A 127 0.49 -9.62 18.66
N ARG A 128 0.79 -10.11 19.88
CA ARG A 128 -0.22 -10.45 20.90
C ARG A 128 -1.20 -9.31 21.19
N ASN A 129 -0.74 -8.06 21.07
CA ASN A 129 -1.52 -6.87 21.37
C ASN A 129 -2.33 -6.34 20.19
N LEU A 130 -2.10 -6.81 18.95
CA LEU A 130 -2.78 -6.29 17.76
C LEU A 130 -4.31 -6.30 17.90
N PRO A 131 -4.97 -7.39 18.34
CA PRO A 131 -6.42 -7.38 18.57
C PRO A 131 -6.88 -6.31 19.55
N ARG A 132 -6.08 -6.03 20.59
CA ARG A 132 -6.39 -5.01 21.59
C ARG A 132 -6.20 -3.60 21.01
N LEU A 133 -5.16 -3.38 20.20
CA LEU A 133 -4.89 -2.10 19.56
C LEU A 133 -5.98 -1.74 18.55
N VAL A 134 -6.39 -2.68 17.70
CA VAL A 134 -7.51 -2.50 16.75
C VAL A 134 -8.80 -2.15 17.50
N CYS A 135 -9.11 -2.86 18.59
CA CYS A 135 -10.27 -2.52 19.41
C CYS A 135 -10.17 -1.12 20.00
N LYS A 136 -9.00 -0.78 20.58
CA LYS A 136 -8.77 0.55 21.17
C LYS A 136 -8.99 1.66 20.13
N LYS A 137 -8.46 1.50 18.92
CA LYS A 137 -8.64 2.45 17.82
C LYS A 137 -10.11 2.63 17.44
N GLY A 138 -10.87 1.53 17.36
CA GLY A 138 -12.32 1.60 17.12
C GLY A 138 -13.08 2.33 18.24
N GLU A 139 -12.70 2.11 19.50
CA GLU A 139 -13.30 2.81 20.65
C GLU A 139 -12.92 4.31 20.68
N GLU A 140 -11.70 4.67 20.24
CA GLU A 140 -11.25 6.06 20.10
C GLU A 140 -12.10 6.83 19.06
N ILE A 141 -12.51 6.16 17.96
CA ILE A 141 -13.28 6.79 16.86
C ILE A 141 -14.78 6.82 17.15
N TYR A 142 -15.37 5.69 17.60
CA TYR A 142 -16.83 5.57 17.74
C TYR A 142 -17.34 5.76 19.17
N GLY A 143 -16.44 5.83 20.16
CA GLY A 143 -16.77 5.98 21.56
C GLY A 143 -16.93 4.65 22.31
N LYS A 144 -16.72 4.72 23.62
CA LYS A 144 -16.63 3.56 24.53
C LYS A 144 -17.84 2.60 24.43
N GLY A 145 -17.57 1.32 24.21
CA GLY A 145 -18.57 0.26 24.12
C GLY A 145 -19.08 0.01 22.69
N MET A 146 -18.54 0.71 21.69
CA MET A 146 -18.95 0.58 20.29
C MET A 146 -18.18 -0.49 19.53
N VAL A 147 -17.19 -1.14 20.16
CA VAL A 147 -16.45 -2.25 19.57
C VAL A 147 -16.84 -3.57 20.24
N ARG A 148 -17.20 -4.57 19.43
CA ARG A 148 -17.40 -5.95 19.87
C ARG A 148 -16.19 -6.79 19.48
N ARG A 149 -15.45 -7.30 20.47
CA ARG A 149 -14.40 -8.30 20.24
C ARG A 149 -14.98 -9.70 20.33
N ILE A 150 -14.63 -10.55 19.38
CA ILE A 150 -15.03 -11.96 19.29
C ILE A 150 -13.76 -12.79 19.06
N VAL A 151 -13.61 -13.87 19.81
CA VAL A 151 -12.64 -14.92 19.49
C VAL A 151 -13.43 -16.00 18.79
N LEU A 152 -12.91 -16.50 17.67
CA LEU A 152 -13.59 -17.48 16.84
C LEU A 152 -12.70 -18.72 16.73
N GLU A 153 -13.02 -19.72 17.55
CA GLU A 153 -12.43 -21.05 17.49
C GLU A 153 -13.14 -21.91 16.41
N PRO A 154 -12.50 -22.95 15.85
CA PRO A 154 -13.14 -23.86 14.89
C PRO A 154 -14.49 -24.42 15.34
N ALA A 155 -14.63 -24.75 16.63
CA ALA A 155 -15.86 -25.30 17.19
C ALA A 155 -17.01 -24.27 17.27
N GLU A 156 -16.68 -22.98 17.23
CA GLU A 156 -17.63 -21.88 17.35
C GLU A 156 -18.13 -21.42 15.97
N LEU A 157 -17.51 -21.86 14.87
CA LEU A 157 -17.79 -21.38 13.51
C LEU A 157 -19.27 -21.54 13.12
N MET A 158 -19.85 -22.71 13.36
CA MET A 158 -21.27 -22.98 13.06
C MET A 158 -22.21 -22.11 13.91
N HIS A 159 -21.88 -21.95 15.20
CA HIS A 159 -22.67 -21.10 16.10
C HIS A 159 -22.59 -19.63 15.70
N PHE A 160 -21.40 -19.19 15.27
CA PHE A 160 -21.15 -17.84 14.79
C PHE A 160 -21.93 -17.56 13.51
N GLU A 161 -21.94 -18.49 12.55
CA GLU A 161 -22.72 -18.40 11.32
C GLU A 161 -24.22 -18.25 11.58
N LEU A 162 -24.78 -19.07 12.48
CA LEU A 162 -26.18 -18.96 12.90
C LEU A 162 -26.47 -17.66 13.66
N GLY A 163 -25.46 -17.09 14.31
CA GLY A 163 -25.54 -15.86 15.11
C GLY A 163 -25.37 -14.55 14.33
N VAL A 164 -25.01 -14.59 13.03
CA VAL A 164 -24.72 -13.38 12.22
C VAL A 164 -25.85 -12.36 12.27
N MET A 165 -27.11 -12.79 12.12
CA MET A 165 -28.26 -11.87 12.12
C MET A 165 -28.46 -11.18 13.48
N SER A 166 -28.14 -11.87 14.57
CA SER A 166 -28.21 -11.30 15.91
C SER A 166 -27.08 -10.30 16.14
N LEU A 167 -25.87 -10.62 15.69
CA LEU A 167 -24.71 -9.72 15.72
C LEU A 167 -24.94 -8.46 14.87
N ALA A 168 -25.61 -8.60 13.73
CA ALA A 168 -25.92 -7.47 12.85
C ALA A 168 -26.81 -6.43 13.53
N LYS A 169 -27.75 -6.88 14.38
CA LYS A 169 -28.68 -6.01 15.13
C LYS A 169 -28.06 -5.35 16.35
N MET A 170 -26.87 -5.75 16.76
CA MET A 170 -26.22 -5.17 17.94
C MET A 170 -25.88 -3.68 17.74
N PRO A 171 -25.84 -2.86 18.81
CA PRO A 171 -25.58 -1.43 18.70
C PRO A 171 -24.13 -1.09 18.32
N GLN A 172 -23.18 -2.01 18.51
CA GLN A 172 -21.77 -1.81 18.18
C GLN A 172 -21.58 -1.46 16.70
N LYS A 173 -20.64 -0.55 16.43
CA LYS A 173 -20.29 -0.08 15.07
C LYS A 173 -19.15 -0.89 14.45
N VAL A 174 -18.32 -1.49 15.31
CA VAL A 174 -17.16 -2.29 14.90
C VAL A 174 -17.25 -3.68 15.51
N VAL A 175 -16.94 -4.70 14.71
CA VAL A 175 -16.76 -6.08 15.17
C VAL A 175 -15.35 -6.54 14.82
N VAL A 176 -14.56 -6.89 15.84
CA VAL A 176 -13.20 -7.40 15.69
C VAL A 176 -13.21 -8.90 16.01
N ILE A 177 -12.93 -9.72 15.02
CA ILE A 177 -12.95 -11.18 15.11
C ILE A 177 -11.50 -11.66 15.11
N LYS A 178 -11.05 -12.34 16.17
CA LYS A 178 -9.75 -13.01 16.22
C LYS A 178 -9.93 -14.50 15.97
N CYS A 179 -9.32 -15.01 14.92
CA CYS A 179 -9.30 -16.45 14.60
C CYS A 179 -7.99 -17.06 15.11
N THR A 180 -8.08 -18.00 16.03
CA THR A 180 -6.94 -18.56 16.79
C THR A 180 -6.37 -19.83 16.17
N MET A 181 -7.19 -20.66 15.54
CA MET A 181 -6.75 -21.90 14.90
C MET A 181 -7.62 -22.17 13.69
N ALA A 182 -7.09 -22.14 12.47
CA ALA A 182 -7.87 -22.54 11.30
C ALA A 182 -7.01 -23.39 10.36
N ARG A 183 -7.61 -24.46 9.81
CA ARG A 183 -6.98 -25.22 8.71
C ARG A 183 -7.00 -24.43 7.41
N ASP A 184 -8.04 -23.61 7.23
CA ASP A 184 -8.19 -22.58 6.23
C ASP A 184 -9.02 -21.42 6.80
N TYR A 185 -8.84 -20.21 6.27
CA TYR A 185 -9.61 -19.04 6.71
C TYR A 185 -10.82 -18.73 5.80
N ASN A 186 -11.08 -19.54 4.77
CA ASN A 186 -12.09 -19.23 3.77
C ASN A 186 -13.49 -19.14 4.38
N SER A 187 -13.86 -20.09 5.25
CA SER A 187 -15.15 -20.03 5.93
C SER A 187 -15.26 -18.84 6.89
N HIS A 188 -14.17 -18.49 7.60
CA HIS A 188 -14.15 -17.36 8.53
C HIS A 188 -14.40 -16.04 7.80
N VAL A 189 -13.82 -15.91 6.62
CA VAL A 189 -13.96 -14.70 5.80
C VAL A 189 -15.35 -14.61 5.23
N LEU A 190 -15.89 -15.70 4.69
CA LEU A 190 -17.24 -15.69 4.14
C LEU A 190 -18.27 -15.24 5.18
N ILE A 191 -18.11 -15.70 6.43
CA ILE A 191 -18.99 -15.29 7.52
C ILE A 191 -18.75 -13.82 7.92
N ALA A 192 -17.49 -13.35 7.95
CA ALA A 192 -17.16 -11.96 8.21
C ALA A 192 -17.69 -11.00 7.12
N GLU A 193 -17.64 -11.41 5.86
CA GLU A 193 -18.23 -10.71 4.72
C GLU A 193 -19.73 -10.59 4.90
N ARG A 194 -20.40 -11.73 5.15
CA ARG A 194 -21.85 -11.73 5.38
C ARG A 194 -22.22 -10.81 6.54
N LEU A 195 -21.47 -10.85 7.65
CA LEU A 195 -21.70 -9.92 8.76
C LEU A 195 -21.52 -8.46 8.35
N SER A 196 -20.48 -8.12 7.58
CA SER A 196 -20.26 -6.75 7.11
C SER A 196 -21.41 -6.27 6.21
N GLN A 197 -21.87 -7.12 5.29
CA GLN A 197 -22.98 -6.82 4.37
C GLN A 197 -24.31 -6.65 5.08
N GLU A 198 -24.68 -7.59 5.97
CA GLU A 198 -25.97 -7.60 6.67
C GLU A 198 -26.09 -6.48 7.72
N SER A 199 -24.96 -6.02 8.26
CA SER A 199 -24.95 -5.08 9.38
C SER A 199 -24.51 -3.66 9.04
N GLY A 200 -23.82 -3.46 7.91
CA GLY A 200 -23.14 -2.22 7.57
C GLY A 200 -22.07 -1.80 8.60
N LYS A 201 -21.63 -2.72 9.47
CA LYS A 201 -20.59 -2.48 10.48
C LYS A 201 -19.21 -2.65 9.87
N HIS A 202 -18.23 -2.00 10.48
CA HIS A 202 -16.83 -2.28 10.20
C HIS A 202 -16.48 -3.62 10.84
N VAL A 203 -16.16 -4.61 9.99
CA VAL A 203 -15.74 -5.94 10.44
C VAL A 203 -14.25 -6.06 10.19
N VAL A 204 -13.49 -6.38 11.23
CA VAL A 204 -12.05 -6.65 11.13
C VAL A 204 -11.82 -8.11 11.51
N LEU A 205 -11.26 -8.89 10.58
CA LEU A 205 -10.91 -10.28 10.78
C LEU A 205 -9.39 -10.40 10.96
N LEU A 206 -8.97 -10.83 12.15
CA LEU A 206 -7.59 -11.02 12.52
C LEU A 206 -7.25 -12.52 12.47
N CYS A 207 -6.47 -12.92 11.48
CA CYS A 207 -6.10 -14.30 11.20
C CYS A 207 -4.65 -14.55 11.60
N LEU A 208 -4.38 -15.64 12.31
CA LEU A 208 -3.01 -16.06 12.61
C LEU A 208 -2.39 -16.76 11.39
N ASP A 209 -1.27 -16.25 10.87
CA ASP A 209 -0.56 -16.91 9.79
C ASP A 209 0.78 -17.50 10.27
N PRO A 210 0.86 -18.80 10.58
CA PRO A 210 2.12 -19.46 10.89
C PRO A 210 2.91 -19.70 9.59
N ILE A 211 3.52 -18.64 9.05
CA ILE A 211 4.34 -18.75 7.84
C ILE A 211 5.67 -19.46 8.13
N HIS A 212 5.92 -20.54 7.41
CA HIS A 212 7.19 -21.25 7.39
C HIS A 212 7.29 -22.11 6.14
N ILE A 213 8.51 -22.53 5.83
CA ILE A 213 8.79 -23.45 4.75
C ILE A 213 9.13 -24.81 5.40
N PRO A 214 8.33 -25.87 5.27
CA PRO A 214 8.75 -27.22 5.66
C PRO A 214 9.29 -28.04 4.47
N THR A 215 10.07 -29.07 4.78
CA THR A 215 10.49 -30.12 3.83
C THR A 215 9.63 -31.36 4.07
N LEU A 216 9.01 -31.89 3.00
CA LEU A 216 8.18 -33.08 3.05
C LEU A 216 9.02 -34.37 3.02
N PRO A 217 8.47 -35.53 3.43
CA PRO A 217 9.20 -36.81 3.42
C PRO A 217 9.75 -37.25 2.05
N ASN A 218 9.17 -36.72 0.97
CA ASN A 218 9.61 -36.98 -0.41
C ASN A 218 10.70 -36.01 -0.90
N GLY A 219 11.30 -35.22 0.00
CA GLY A 219 12.30 -34.19 -0.32
C GLY A 219 11.69 -32.82 -0.64
N GLN A 220 10.44 -32.77 -1.12
CA GLN A 220 9.87 -31.53 -1.65
C GLN A 220 9.72 -30.45 -0.58
N VAL A 221 10.21 -29.25 -0.90
CA VAL A 221 9.95 -28.04 -0.11
C VAL A 221 8.61 -27.41 -0.50
N VAL A 222 7.80 -27.04 0.50
CA VAL A 222 6.53 -26.31 0.32
C VAL A 222 6.50 -25.04 1.17
N LEU A 223 5.79 -24.00 0.73
CA LEU A 223 5.50 -22.84 1.55
C LEU A 223 4.18 -23.05 2.29
N LYS A 224 4.24 -23.05 3.62
CA LYS A 224 3.06 -23.12 4.47
C LYS A 224 2.72 -21.72 4.97
N SER A 225 1.88 -21.03 4.21
CA SER A 225 1.20 -19.78 4.59
C SER A 225 -0.29 -19.91 4.31
N LEU A 226 -1.09 -19.72 5.36
CA LEU A 226 -2.53 -19.62 5.25
C LEU A 226 -2.95 -18.32 4.58
N ALA A 227 -2.16 -17.25 4.68
CA ALA A 227 -2.43 -15.99 3.97
C ALA A 227 -2.41 -16.20 2.45
N LEU A 228 -1.35 -16.81 1.92
CA LEU A 228 -1.25 -17.10 0.48
C LEU A 228 -2.29 -18.10 -0.01
N SER A 229 -2.53 -19.18 0.75
CA SER A 229 -3.53 -20.18 0.34
C SER A 229 -4.94 -19.59 0.32
N THR A 230 -5.27 -18.76 1.31
CA THR A 230 -6.54 -18.02 1.39
C THR A 230 -6.62 -17.03 0.22
N PHE A 231 -5.58 -16.22 0.00
CA PHE A 231 -5.51 -15.24 -1.09
C PHE A 231 -5.73 -15.86 -2.48
N ASN A 232 -5.06 -16.97 -2.79
CA ASN A 232 -5.21 -17.66 -4.08
C ASN A 232 -6.65 -18.13 -4.34
N SER A 233 -7.40 -18.47 -3.30
CA SER A 233 -8.81 -18.85 -3.40
C SER A 233 -9.79 -17.67 -3.45
N TRP A 234 -9.30 -16.44 -3.26
CA TRP A 234 -10.11 -15.22 -3.23
C TRP A 234 -9.97 -14.34 -4.46
N ASN A 235 -9.07 -14.62 -5.39
CA ASN A 235 -8.96 -13.83 -6.64
C ASN A 235 -10.27 -13.73 -7.48
N GLN A 236 -11.34 -14.45 -7.11
CA GLN A 236 -12.69 -14.37 -7.68
C GLN A 236 -13.71 -13.62 -6.80
N ARG A 237 -13.30 -13.06 -5.66
CA ARG A 237 -14.17 -12.42 -4.65
C ARG A 237 -13.46 -11.21 -4.04
N ALA A 238 -14.21 -10.27 -3.52
CA ALA A 238 -13.73 -8.90 -3.42
C ALA A 238 -13.56 -8.49 -1.96
N HIS A 239 -12.34 -8.28 -1.45
CA HIS A 239 -11.99 -7.78 -0.09
C HIS A 239 -10.50 -7.36 0.01
N ILE A 240 -10.15 -6.63 1.07
CA ILE A 240 -8.79 -6.12 1.34
C ILE A 240 -8.02 -7.12 2.21
N PHE A 241 -6.79 -7.42 1.78
CA PHE A 241 -5.86 -8.26 2.53
C PHE A 241 -4.63 -7.49 2.98
N ILE A 242 -4.34 -7.55 4.27
CA ILE A 242 -3.13 -7.01 4.86
C ILE A 242 -2.38 -8.13 5.58
N ALA A 243 -1.12 -8.36 5.21
CA ALA A 243 -0.20 -9.14 5.98
C ALA A 243 0.65 -8.20 6.85
N ASP A 244 0.50 -8.32 8.17
CA ASP A 244 1.34 -7.62 9.14
C ASP A 244 2.72 -8.29 9.17
N ASP A 245 3.68 -7.68 8.48
CA ASP A 245 5.03 -8.22 8.27
C ASP A 245 6.12 -7.39 8.97
N ILE A 246 5.96 -7.26 10.29
CA ILE A 246 6.79 -6.39 11.15
C ILE A 246 8.30 -6.51 10.90
N GLU A 247 8.79 -7.72 10.67
CA GLU A 247 10.21 -8.01 10.50
C GLU A 247 10.58 -8.33 9.06
N LYS A 248 9.69 -8.04 8.11
CA LYS A 248 9.86 -8.44 6.71
C LYS A 248 10.01 -9.97 6.54
N ARG A 249 9.57 -10.75 7.54
CA ARG A 249 9.71 -12.21 7.61
C ARG A 249 8.79 -12.89 6.62
N PHE A 250 7.61 -12.36 6.38
CA PHE A 250 6.66 -12.85 5.40
C PHE A 250 7.22 -12.65 3.98
N ALA A 251 7.66 -11.43 3.65
CA ALA A 251 8.33 -11.12 2.39
C ALA A 251 9.58 -11.99 2.19
N TYR A 252 10.42 -12.09 3.22
CA TYR A 252 11.62 -12.93 3.22
C TYR A 252 11.33 -14.40 2.95
N LEU A 253 10.37 -15.01 3.67
CA LEU A 253 10.06 -16.45 3.50
C LEU A 253 9.38 -16.75 2.17
N ILE A 254 8.61 -15.81 1.61
CA ILE A 254 8.07 -15.94 0.25
C ILE A 254 9.20 -15.94 -0.76
N GLU A 255 10.09 -14.94 -0.69
CA GLU A 255 11.18 -14.83 -1.65
C GLU A 255 12.15 -16.01 -1.53
N LEU A 256 12.49 -16.42 -0.31
CA LEU A 256 13.28 -17.63 -0.05
C LEU A 256 12.63 -18.87 -0.67
N PHE A 257 11.30 -19.04 -0.55
CA PHE A 257 10.61 -20.15 -1.17
C PHE A 257 10.71 -20.15 -2.70
N HIS A 258 10.52 -18.98 -3.34
CA HIS A 258 10.67 -18.86 -4.79
C HIS A 258 12.11 -19.11 -5.24
N ALA A 259 13.08 -18.56 -4.52
CA ALA A 259 14.51 -18.77 -4.78
C ALA A 259 14.88 -20.27 -4.66
N ILE A 260 14.36 -21.00 -3.66
CA ILE A 260 14.53 -22.47 -3.55
C ILE A 260 13.98 -23.20 -4.78
N LYS A 261 12.94 -22.66 -5.43
CA LYS A 261 12.33 -23.23 -6.63
C LYS A 261 12.99 -22.77 -7.94
N GLY A 262 14.07 -21.98 -7.89
CA GLY A 262 14.70 -21.39 -9.07
C GLY A 262 13.78 -20.39 -9.77
N LYS A 263 12.97 -19.66 -9.01
CA LYS A 263 11.98 -18.69 -9.48
C LYS A 263 12.03 -17.39 -8.68
N GLY A 264 13.12 -17.14 -7.95
CA GLY A 264 13.30 -15.90 -7.21
C GLY A 264 13.55 -14.72 -8.15
N TYR A 265 13.63 -13.52 -7.58
CA TYR A 265 13.96 -12.31 -8.33
C TYR A 265 15.33 -12.42 -9.02
N MET A 266 16.33 -12.99 -8.34
CA MET A 266 17.65 -13.18 -8.93
C MET A 266 17.61 -14.16 -10.10
N ASP A 267 16.87 -15.26 -9.99
CA ASP A 267 16.68 -16.17 -11.13
C ASP A 267 16.11 -15.42 -12.34
N ARG A 268 15.06 -14.60 -12.13
CA ARG A 268 14.48 -13.75 -13.18
C ARG A 268 15.49 -12.76 -13.76
N ILE A 269 16.34 -12.14 -12.93
CA ILE A 269 17.39 -11.23 -13.41
C ILE A 269 18.34 -11.97 -14.34
N TYR A 270 18.91 -13.08 -13.89
CA TYR A 270 19.84 -13.89 -14.69
C TYR A 270 19.21 -14.35 -16.01
N ASP A 271 18.00 -14.90 -15.95
CA ASP A 271 17.32 -15.43 -17.13
C ASP A 271 16.93 -14.32 -18.14
N SER A 272 16.81 -13.05 -17.69
CA SER A 272 16.46 -11.91 -18.56
C SER A 272 17.67 -11.23 -19.21
N ILE A 273 18.85 -11.35 -18.60
CA ILE A 273 20.10 -10.75 -19.10
C ILE A 273 20.93 -11.74 -19.94
N GLU A 274 20.75 -13.05 -19.73
CA GLU A 274 21.45 -14.08 -20.48
C GLU A 274 21.09 -14.04 -21.97
N GLY A 275 22.08 -13.80 -22.83
CA GLY A 275 21.90 -13.72 -24.29
C GLY A 275 21.16 -12.47 -24.79
N ASN A 276 20.91 -11.48 -23.93
CA ASN A 276 20.25 -10.23 -24.28
C ASN A 276 21.26 -9.17 -24.72
N GLU A 277 21.10 -8.61 -25.92
CA GLU A 277 21.99 -7.54 -26.43
C GLU A 277 21.83 -6.23 -25.63
N ASN A 278 20.64 -5.98 -25.08
CA ASN A 278 20.36 -4.81 -24.22
C ASN A 278 20.28 -5.20 -22.73
N TRP A 279 21.18 -6.07 -22.30
CA TRP A 279 21.19 -6.59 -20.93
C TRP A 279 21.39 -5.50 -19.88
N ALA A 280 22.11 -4.41 -20.18
CA ALA A 280 22.44 -3.36 -19.21
C ALA A 280 21.20 -2.53 -18.80
N ASP A 281 20.41 -2.10 -19.77
CA ASP A 281 19.12 -1.43 -19.51
C ASP A 281 18.17 -2.38 -18.78
N THR A 282 18.07 -3.63 -19.26
CA THR A 282 17.22 -4.67 -18.66
C THR A 282 17.60 -4.92 -17.21
N LEU A 283 18.90 -4.99 -16.90
CA LEU A 283 19.41 -5.18 -15.55
C LEU A 283 19.07 -3.98 -14.67
N THR A 284 19.27 -2.77 -15.18
CA THR A 284 18.95 -1.52 -14.46
C THR A 284 17.48 -1.47 -14.04
N ASP A 285 16.57 -1.77 -14.98
CA ASP A 285 15.13 -1.80 -14.72
C ASP A 285 14.76 -2.86 -13.67
N LEU A 286 15.32 -4.07 -13.78
CA LEU A 286 15.02 -5.17 -12.86
C LEU A 286 15.61 -4.93 -11.46
N LEU A 287 16.77 -4.29 -11.34
CA LEU A 287 17.33 -3.88 -10.06
C LEU A 287 16.49 -2.79 -9.40
N ALA A 288 16.00 -1.82 -10.17
CA ALA A 288 15.08 -0.80 -9.67
C ALA A 288 13.75 -1.41 -9.20
N GLU A 289 13.18 -2.35 -9.96
CA GLU A 289 11.99 -3.11 -9.58
C GLU A 289 12.22 -3.90 -8.28
N ALA A 290 13.35 -4.61 -8.19
CA ALA A 290 13.71 -5.36 -7.00
C ALA A 290 13.87 -4.46 -5.77
N LYS A 291 14.54 -3.30 -5.91
CA LYS A 291 14.68 -2.31 -4.83
C LYS A 291 13.34 -1.76 -4.35
N GLN A 292 12.37 -1.62 -5.26
CA GLN A 292 11.03 -1.15 -4.92
C GLN A 292 10.18 -2.24 -4.23
N ASN A 293 10.27 -3.48 -4.72
CA ASN A 293 9.37 -4.56 -4.32
C ASN A 293 9.90 -5.45 -3.19
N LEU A 294 11.23 -5.57 -3.06
CA LEU A 294 11.87 -6.42 -2.08
C LEU A 294 12.41 -5.60 -0.93
N THR A 295 11.79 -5.80 0.22
CA THR A 295 12.26 -5.20 1.46
C THR A 295 13.58 -5.79 1.98
N THR A 296 13.99 -6.93 1.41
CA THR A 296 15.25 -7.66 1.64
C THR A 296 16.34 -7.32 0.64
N TYR A 297 16.07 -6.42 -0.31
CA TYR A 297 17.05 -5.97 -1.28
C TYR A 297 18.16 -5.19 -0.59
N GLU A 298 19.40 -5.58 -0.85
CA GLU A 298 20.59 -4.86 -0.41
C GLU A 298 21.51 -4.63 -1.60
N ASP A 299 22.07 -3.44 -1.68
CA ASP A 299 23.09 -3.04 -2.64
C ASP A 299 24.23 -2.39 -1.86
N ILE A 300 25.40 -3.02 -1.90
CA ILE A 300 26.59 -2.55 -1.21
C ILE A 300 27.66 -2.18 -2.24
N VAL A 301 28.28 -1.02 -2.03
CA VAL A 301 29.47 -0.60 -2.80
C VAL A 301 30.67 -1.28 -2.18
N LEU A 302 31.38 -2.09 -2.97
CA LEU A 302 32.59 -2.79 -2.55
C LEU A 302 33.83 -1.92 -2.76
N GLU A 303 33.96 -1.31 -3.95
CA GLU A 303 35.15 -0.56 -4.34
C GLU A 303 34.77 0.63 -5.24
N GLU A 304 35.49 1.74 -5.11
CA GLU A 304 35.44 2.88 -6.02
C GLU A 304 36.77 2.99 -6.77
N SER A 305 36.73 3.17 -8.09
CA SER A 305 37.92 3.31 -8.93
C SER A 305 37.66 4.25 -10.11
N ASN A 306 38.66 4.41 -10.98
CA ASN A 306 38.49 5.09 -12.27
C ASN A 306 38.63 4.07 -13.41
N ASP A 307 37.86 4.25 -14.47
CA ASP A 307 38.04 3.48 -15.71
C ASP A 307 39.16 4.05 -16.59
N GLU A 308 39.35 3.46 -17.78
CA GLU A 308 40.39 3.86 -18.73
C GLU A 308 40.22 5.30 -19.25
N ASP A 309 38.99 5.81 -19.25
CA ASP A 309 38.66 7.20 -19.61
C ASP A 309 38.71 8.16 -18.41
N ASN A 310 39.23 7.68 -17.27
CA ASN A 310 39.33 8.41 -16.00
C ASN A 310 37.97 8.86 -15.43
N ARG A 311 36.88 8.15 -15.78
CA ARG A 311 35.54 8.31 -15.19
C ARG A 311 35.46 7.52 -13.89
N GLN A 312 34.76 8.07 -12.90
CA GLN A 312 34.54 7.37 -11.63
C GLN A 312 33.57 6.20 -11.82
N VAL A 313 33.98 5.04 -11.32
CA VAL A 313 33.21 3.80 -11.36
C VAL A 313 33.09 3.19 -9.98
N GLU A 314 31.96 2.52 -9.75
CA GLU A 314 31.65 1.82 -8.50
C GLU A 314 31.42 0.33 -8.81
N TYR A 315 31.99 -0.54 -7.97
CA TYR A 315 31.71 -1.97 -7.99
C TYR A 315 30.68 -2.29 -6.91
N HIS A 316 29.55 -2.82 -7.34
CA HIS A 316 28.40 -3.12 -6.50
C HIS A 316 28.22 -4.62 -6.33
N GLN A 317 27.76 -5.01 -5.14
CA GLN A 317 27.20 -6.32 -4.88
C GLN A 317 25.76 -6.17 -4.43
N VAL A 318 24.85 -6.75 -5.20
CA VAL A 318 23.43 -6.80 -4.87
C VAL A 318 23.06 -8.16 -4.35
N SER A 319 22.18 -8.18 -3.36
CA SER A 319 21.48 -9.38 -2.92
C SER A 319 19.98 -9.15 -2.86
N THR A 320 19.18 -10.11 -3.33
CA THR A 320 17.72 -10.06 -3.18
C THR A 320 17.25 -10.69 -1.88
N ILE A 321 18.01 -11.66 -1.35
CA ILE A 321 17.83 -12.25 -0.02
C ILE A 321 19.18 -12.70 0.56
N GLN A 322 19.26 -12.76 1.89
CA GLN A 322 20.35 -13.39 2.62
C GLN A 322 19.85 -14.59 3.43
N PRO A 323 19.97 -15.83 2.90
CA PRO A 323 19.57 -17.04 3.60
C PRO A 323 20.38 -17.27 4.87
N THR A 324 19.72 -17.62 5.98
CA THR A 324 20.43 -18.00 7.22
C THR A 324 21.02 -19.40 7.13
N VAL A 325 22.00 -19.74 7.98
CA VAL A 325 22.54 -21.11 8.08
C VAL A 325 21.44 -22.17 8.29
N ASN A 326 20.40 -21.84 9.05
CA ASN A 326 19.25 -22.73 9.26
C ASN A 326 18.40 -22.91 8.00
N ASP A 327 18.29 -21.87 7.18
CA ASP A 327 17.61 -21.96 5.90
C ASP A 327 18.39 -22.88 4.96
N LEU A 328 19.72 -22.79 4.95
CA LEU A 328 20.66 -23.57 4.13
C LEU A 328 20.79 -25.05 4.53
N ASN A 329 20.56 -25.40 5.78
CA ASN A 329 20.72 -26.77 6.31
C ASN A 329 19.57 -27.73 5.93
N ARG A 330 18.82 -27.42 4.87
CA ARG A 330 17.70 -28.24 4.40
C ARG A 330 18.18 -29.34 3.43
N PRO A 331 17.48 -30.49 3.34
CA PRO A 331 17.97 -31.69 2.65
C PRO A 331 18.18 -31.54 1.14
N GLU A 332 17.56 -30.56 0.49
CA GLU A 332 17.75 -30.27 -0.94
C GLU A 332 18.77 -29.13 -1.06
N GLY A 333 19.87 -29.37 -1.79
CA GLY A 333 21.02 -28.48 -1.93
C GLY A 333 20.65 -27.04 -2.29
N ILE A 334 20.75 -26.16 -1.29
CA ILE A 334 20.56 -24.71 -1.44
C ILE A 334 21.81 -24.03 -2.05
N SER A 335 22.89 -24.78 -2.26
CA SER A 335 24.11 -24.34 -2.97
C SER A 335 23.87 -23.76 -4.37
N HIS A 336 22.70 -24.03 -4.97
CA HIS A 336 22.34 -23.58 -6.32
C HIS A 336 21.45 -22.33 -6.35
N ILE A 337 21.02 -21.79 -5.20
CA ILE A 337 20.14 -20.62 -5.20
C ILE A 337 20.92 -19.38 -5.63
N ARG A 338 20.48 -18.77 -6.72
CA ARG A 338 20.93 -17.45 -7.15
C ARG A 338 20.34 -16.41 -6.21
N THR A 339 21.21 -15.73 -5.46
CA THR A 339 20.80 -14.72 -4.45
C THR A 339 21.56 -13.41 -4.60
N HIS A 340 22.69 -13.42 -5.31
CA HIS A 340 23.59 -12.30 -5.44
C HIS A 340 23.95 -12.06 -6.91
N LEU A 341 24.32 -10.82 -7.23
CA LEU A 341 24.88 -10.39 -8.50
C LEU A 341 25.91 -9.29 -8.19
N ARG A 342 27.00 -9.24 -8.94
CA ARG A 342 27.89 -8.07 -8.95
C ARG A 342 27.78 -7.33 -10.25
N TYR A 343 27.93 -6.01 -10.19
CA TYR A 343 27.98 -5.19 -11.38
C TYR A 343 28.89 -3.98 -11.16
N ARG A 344 29.43 -3.45 -12.26
CA ARG A 344 30.22 -2.23 -12.27
C ARG A 344 29.42 -1.14 -12.96
N MET A 345 29.35 0.04 -12.36
CA MET A 345 28.62 1.18 -12.93
C MET A 345 29.45 2.44 -12.98
N ILE A 346 29.17 3.32 -13.94
CA ILE A 346 29.68 4.69 -13.97
C ILE A 346 28.88 5.52 -12.97
N LYS A 347 29.56 6.12 -12.00
CA LYS A 347 28.94 6.89 -10.90
C LYS A 347 28.12 8.07 -11.40
N GLU A 348 28.59 8.74 -12.45
CA GLU A 348 27.96 9.95 -12.99
C GLU A 348 26.69 9.66 -13.79
N THR A 349 26.67 8.60 -14.59
CA THR A 349 25.56 8.30 -15.52
C THR A 349 24.63 7.23 -15.00
N GLY A 350 25.07 6.41 -14.05
CA GLY A 350 24.36 5.22 -13.61
C GLY A 350 24.48 4.02 -14.56
N GLU A 351 25.25 4.16 -15.65
CA GLU A 351 25.36 3.15 -16.70
C GLU A 351 26.13 1.92 -16.20
N ILE A 352 25.52 0.74 -16.34
CA ILE A 352 26.14 -0.53 -15.96
C ILE A 352 27.03 -1.01 -17.11
N LEU A 353 28.32 -1.20 -16.83
CA LEU A 353 29.34 -1.57 -17.81
C LEU A 353 29.52 -3.08 -17.94
N GLU A 354 29.48 -3.78 -16.80
CA GLU A 354 29.68 -5.22 -16.73
C GLU A 354 28.95 -5.82 -15.52
N TYR A 355 28.67 -7.12 -15.57
CA TYR A 355 28.12 -7.88 -14.45
C TYR A 355 28.85 -9.22 -14.28
N GLU A 356 28.89 -9.71 -13.04
CA GLU A 356 29.43 -11.02 -12.71
C GLU A 356 28.38 -11.87 -11.95
N PRO A 357 28.04 -13.06 -12.48
CA PRO A 357 27.23 -14.02 -11.76
C PRO A 357 27.89 -14.55 -10.48
N MET A 358 27.18 -14.46 -9.35
CA MET A 358 27.66 -14.95 -8.06
C MET A 358 26.92 -16.24 -7.66
N SER A 359 27.67 -17.30 -7.34
CA SER A 359 27.09 -18.46 -6.65
C SER A 359 27.05 -18.21 -5.14
N PHE A 360 26.05 -18.76 -4.47
CA PHE A 360 25.90 -18.64 -3.02
C PHE A 360 27.16 -19.12 -2.25
N ASP A 361 27.78 -20.20 -2.71
CA ASP A 361 29.00 -20.75 -2.09
C ASP A 361 30.22 -19.82 -2.25
N LYS A 362 30.34 -19.07 -3.35
CA LYS A 362 31.40 -18.08 -3.54
C LYS A 362 31.27 -16.94 -2.52
N VAL A 363 30.06 -16.44 -2.28
CA VAL A 363 29.79 -15.37 -1.29
C VAL A 363 30.11 -15.84 0.13
N LYS A 364 29.72 -17.06 0.49
CA LYS A 364 29.99 -17.64 1.82
C LYS A 364 31.48 -17.80 2.11
N VAL A 365 32.27 -18.17 1.11
CA VAL A 365 33.73 -18.28 1.25
C VAL A 365 34.35 -16.89 1.43
N MET A 366 33.94 -15.90 0.63
CA MET A 366 34.48 -14.54 0.70
C MET A 366 34.19 -13.84 2.03
N ASN A 367 32.96 -13.91 2.54
CA ASN A 367 32.60 -13.26 3.82
C ASN A 367 33.34 -13.87 5.02
N ASN A 368 33.74 -15.15 4.95
CA ASN A 368 34.56 -15.77 5.99
C ASN A 368 36.05 -15.40 5.90
N THR A 369 36.48 -14.76 4.81
CA THR A 369 37.88 -14.36 4.58
C THR A 369 38.15 -12.93 5.06
N GLU A 370 37.12 -12.13 5.31
CA GLU A 370 37.23 -10.77 5.88
C GLU A 370 37.25 -10.74 7.42
N ASP A 371 36.94 -11.87 8.08
CA ASP A 371 37.02 -12.07 9.54
C ASP A 371 38.35 -12.73 9.99
N MET A 372 39.35 -12.83 9.10
CA MET A 372 40.73 -13.27 9.37
C MET A 372 41.73 -12.15 9.09
#